data_AF-A0A374HMR0-F1
#
_entry.id   AF-A0A374HMR0-F1
#
_cell.length_a   1.000
_cell.length_b   1.000
_cell.length_c   1.000
_cell.angle_alpha   90.00
_cell.angle_beta   90.00
_cell.angle_gamma   90.00
#
_symmetry.space_group_name_H-M   'P 1'
#
loop_
_entity.id
_entity.type
_entity.pdbx_description
1 polymer ?
#
loop_
_entity_poly.entity_id
_entity_poly.type
_entity_poly.pdbx_seq_one_letter_code
_entity_poly.pdbx_strand_id
1 'polypeptide(L)'
;MDDKLKRTIGNQLWECRVKKGWTQAFVSRQLGISIRTISRVENGSGISKTLLKKMCSLYRVSVNELYKQDEIIIKNRVSAQIDVIPEDVAVKILCQSSFVGDIQRESILRFNDIIQKDGIMYKEQIEEILSEMISIKQNYSLSDVVYCCMIINQKTLDKIDKIIEDA
;
A
#
# COMPACT_ATOMS: atom_id res chain seq x y z
N MET A 1 6.54 28.58 2.07
CA MET A 1 5.86 27.47 2.77
C MET A 1 6.85 26.98 3.80
N ASP A 2 6.51 27.09 5.09
CA ASP A 2 7.37 26.70 6.19
C ASP A 2 7.79 25.22 6.07
N ASP A 3 9.00 24.87 6.50
CA ASP A 3 9.54 23.53 6.32
C ASP A 3 8.82 22.49 7.18
N LYS A 4 8.28 22.90 8.34
CA LYS A 4 7.40 22.05 9.16
C LYS A 4 6.10 21.72 8.43
N LEU A 5 5.50 22.71 7.76
CA LEU A 5 4.28 22.52 6.98
C LEU A 5 4.51 21.57 5.79
N LYS A 6 5.63 21.69 5.08
CA LYS A 6 5.94 20.77 3.96
C LYS A 6 6.07 19.32 4.43
N ARG A 7 6.73 19.08 5.58
CA ARG A 7 6.84 17.73 6.17
C ARG A 7 5.48 17.19 6.58
N THR A 8 4.63 18.03 7.16
CA THR A 8 3.27 17.64 7.56
C THR A 8 2.47 17.15 6.34
N ILE A 9 2.48 17.93 5.26
CA ILE A 9 1.81 17.57 4.00
C ILE A 9 2.42 16.28 3.41
N GLY A 10 3.75 16.17 3.41
CA GLY A 10 4.46 14.98 2.94
C GLY A 10 4.01 13.72 3.68
N ASN A 11 3.95 13.78 5.01
CA ASN A 11 3.50 12.68 5.86
C ASN A 11 2.03 12.33 5.59
N GLN A 12 1.14 13.31 5.47
CA GLN A 12 -0.26 13.04 5.15
C GLN A 12 -0.45 12.39 3.78
N LEU A 13 0.33 12.81 2.77
CA LEU A 13 0.33 12.17 1.44
C LEU A 13 0.83 10.72 1.52
N TRP A 14 1.86 10.47 2.34
CA TRP A 14 2.34 9.12 2.62
C TRP A 14 1.25 8.27 3.31
N GLU A 15 0.57 8.81 4.31
CA GLU A 15 -0.53 8.11 5.00
C GLU A 15 -1.67 7.78 4.05
N CYS A 16 -2.08 8.72 3.19
CA CYS A 16 -3.11 8.47 2.19
C CYS A 16 -2.73 7.32 1.26
N ARG A 17 -1.47 7.26 0.84
CA ARG A 17 -0.94 6.20 -0.01
C ARG A 17 -0.96 4.84 0.71
N VAL A 18 -0.45 4.80 1.94
CA VAL A 18 -0.34 3.56 2.74
C VAL A 18 -1.70 3.04 3.18
N LYS A 19 -2.66 3.91 3.53
CA LYS A 19 -4.05 3.51 3.84
C LYS A 19 -4.74 2.81 2.66
N LYS A 20 -4.38 3.21 1.44
CA LYS A 20 -4.84 2.53 0.21
C LYS A 20 -3.99 1.32 -0.12
N GLY A 21 -2.90 1.07 0.62
CA GLY A 21 -1.83 0.07 0.48
C GLY A 21 -0.89 0.27 -0.70
N TRP A 22 -0.93 1.43 -1.39
CA TRP A 22 -0.23 1.59 -2.67
C TRP A 22 1.28 1.75 -2.49
N THR A 23 2.08 1.12 -3.34
CA THR A 23 3.53 1.38 -3.42
C THR A 23 3.80 2.76 -4.05
N GLN A 24 4.97 3.34 -3.76
CA GLN A 24 5.45 4.54 -4.47
C GLN A 24 5.60 4.26 -5.98
N ALA A 25 5.93 3.02 -6.36
CA ALA A 25 6.02 2.59 -7.75
C ALA A 25 4.66 2.63 -8.46
N PHE A 26 3.58 2.20 -7.80
CA PHE A 26 2.23 2.32 -8.33
C PHE A 26 1.85 3.78 -8.58
N VAL A 27 2.01 4.64 -7.56
CA VAL A 27 1.70 6.07 -7.66
C VAL A 27 2.52 6.75 -8.75
N SER A 28 3.80 6.38 -8.87
CA SER A 28 4.70 6.83 -9.92
C SER A 28 4.14 6.57 -11.32
N ARG A 29 3.67 5.33 -11.59
CA ARG A 29 3.05 4.95 -12.86
C ARG A 29 1.75 5.72 -13.10
N GLN A 30 0.89 5.82 -12.09
CA GLN A 30 -0.41 6.50 -12.22
C GLN A 30 -0.28 8.00 -12.50
N LEU A 31 0.73 8.66 -11.93
CA LEU A 31 0.93 10.10 -12.12
C LEU A 31 1.88 10.44 -13.29
N GLY A 32 2.60 9.45 -13.82
CA GLY A 32 3.66 9.67 -14.82
C GLY A 32 4.86 10.44 -14.23
N ILE A 33 5.24 10.15 -12.98
CA ILE A 33 6.28 10.88 -12.24
C ILE A 33 7.27 9.90 -11.64
N SER A 34 8.56 10.22 -11.58
CA SER A 34 9.56 9.32 -11.01
C SER A 34 9.27 8.93 -9.54
N ILE A 35 9.57 7.68 -9.18
CA ILE A 35 9.52 7.17 -7.80
C ILE A 35 10.33 8.08 -6.85
N ARG A 36 11.49 8.56 -7.30
CA ARG A 36 12.34 9.50 -6.55
C ARG A 36 11.59 10.78 -6.18
N THR A 37 10.78 11.32 -7.10
CA THR A 37 9.97 12.51 -6.82
C THR A 37 8.89 12.22 -5.79
N ILE A 38 8.21 11.07 -5.88
CA ILE A 38 7.21 10.65 -4.88
C ILE A 38 7.85 10.56 -3.49
N SER A 39 8.99 9.89 -3.38
CA SER A 39 9.76 9.79 -2.14
C SER A 39 10.16 11.16 -1.59
N ARG A 40 10.66 12.08 -2.44
CA ARG A 40 11.01 13.44 -2.01
C ARG A 40 9.81 14.21 -1.47
N VAL A 41 8.65 14.10 -2.13
CA VAL A 41 7.40 14.75 -1.72
C VAL A 41 6.94 14.23 -0.37
N GLU A 42 6.92 12.91 -0.19
CA GLU A 42 6.51 12.29 1.08
C GLU A 42 7.44 12.68 2.24
N ASN A 43 8.70 12.97 1.96
CA ASN A 43 9.66 13.50 2.93
C ASN A 43 9.61 15.04 3.09
N GLY A 44 8.61 15.72 2.52
CA GLY A 44 8.41 17.16 2.67
C GLY A 44 9.29 18.04 1.76
N SER A 45 9.80 17.49 0.65
CA SER A 45 10.66 18.22 -0.30
C SER A 45 10.15 18.13 -1.74
N GLY A 46 10.43 19.14 -2.57
CA GLY A 46 10.04 19.11 -3.99
C GLY A 46 8.53 19.15 -4.27
N ILE A 47 7.71 19.56 -3.29
CA ILE A 47 6.25 19.67 -3.43
C ILE A 47 5.91 20.95 -4.19
N SER A 48 5.52 20.82 -5.46
CA SER A 48 4.91 21.91 -6.22
C SER A 48 3.38 21.91 -6.06
N LYS A 49 2.72 23.07 -6.27
CA LYS A 49 1.25 23.16 -6.22
C LYS A 49 0.56 22.22 -7.24
N THR A 50 1.16 22.05 -8.42
CA THR A 50 0.62 21.17 -9.47
C THR A 50 0.75 19.70 -9.08
N LEU A 51 1.88 19.31 -8.50
CA LEU A 51 2.12 17.95 -8.03
C LEU A 51 1.20 17.61 -6.86
N LEU A 52 1.05 18.52 -5.90
CA LEU A 52 0.14 18.35 -4.78
C LEU A 52 -1.29 18.09 -5.27
N LYS A 53 -1.79 18.90 -6.21
CA LYS A 53 -3.11 18.70 -6.82
C LYS A 53 -3.25 17.33 -7.49
N LYS A 54 -2.26 16.89 -8.27
CA LYS A 54 -2.27 15.57 -8.90
C LYS A 54 -2.36 14.43 -7.88
N MET A 55 -1.56 14.49 -6.82
CA MET A 55 -1.57 13.49 -5.75
C MET A 55 -2.89 13.51 -4.96
N CYS A 56 -3.41 14.69 -4.62
CA CYS A 56 -4.73 14.86 -4.02
C CYS A 56 -5.84 14.23 -4.87
N SER A 57 -5.85 14.50 -6.17
CA SER A 57 -6.82 13.91 -7.11
C SER A 57 -6.73 12.38 -7.14
N LEU A 58 -5.51 11.82 -7.20
CA LEU A 58 -5.31 10.38 -7.17
C LEU A 58 -5.79 9.75 -5.84
N TYR A 59 -5.50 10.40 -4.72
CA TYR A 59 -5.88 9.91 -3.39
C TYR A 59 -7.34 10.20 -3.04
N ARG A 60 -8.05 11.00 -3.84
CA ARG A 60 -9.41 11.48 -3.60
C ARG A 60 -9.52 12.26 -2.28
N VAL A 61 -8.53 13.08 -1.99
CA VAL A 61 -8.50 14.00 -0.84
C VAL A 61 -8.40 15.42 -1.35
N SER A 62 -9.05 16.37 -0.68
CA SER A 62 -8.93 17.77 -1.08
C SER A 62 -7.59 18.35 -0.62
N VAL A 63 -7.07 19.32 -1.38
CA VAL A 63 -5.87 20.05 -0.97
C VAL A 63 -6.08 20.73 0.39
N ASN A 64 -7.31 21.17 0.67
CA ASN A 64 -7.67 21.80 1.95
C ASN A 64 -7.62 20.82 3.13
N GLU A 65 -7.98 19.54 2.94
CA GLU A 65 -7.84 18.50 3.97
C GLU A 65 -6.37 18.30 4.38
N LEU A 66 -5.42 18.50 3.47
CA LEU A 66 -3.99 18.44 3.81
C LEU A 66 -3.50 19.70 4.53
N TYR A 67 -4.16 20.85 4.35
CA TYR A 67 -3.76 22.11 4.96
C TYR A 67 -4.43 22.40 6.31
N LYS A 68 -5.52 21.70 6.68
CA LYS A 68 -6.33 22.03 7.87
C LYS A 68 -6.37 20.90 8.90
N GLN A 69 -5.70 21.11 10.05
CA GLN A 69 -6.47 21.28 11.30
C GLN A 69 -7.00 22.73 11.27
N ASP A 70 -8.27 22.92 11.61
CA ASP A 70 -9.05 24.18 11.64
C ASP A 70 -9.71 24.67 10.32
N GLU A 71 -10.94 24.16 10.17
CA GLU A 71 -12.20 24.80 9.76
C GLU A 71 -12.37 25.72 8.53
N ILE A 72 -13.47 25.42 7.83
CA ILE A 72 -14.29 26.17 6.85
C ILE A 72 -13.85 26.18 5.38
N ILE A 73 -14.81 25.74 4.56
CA ILE A 73 -14.85 25.58 3.12
C ILE A 73 -14.78 26.94 2.44
N ILE A 74 -13.87 27.12 1.48
CA ILE A 74 -13.95 28.20 0.49
C ILE A 74 -14.08 27.54 -0.89
N LYS A 75 -15.27 27.63 -1.48
CA LYS A 75 -15.50 27.42 -2.91
C LYS A 75 -15.02 28.68 -3.64
N ASN A 76 -13.94 28.58 -4.38
CA ASN A 76 -13.62 29.56 -5.44
C ASN A 76 -13.51 28.80 -6.77
N ARG A 77 -14.44 29.10 -7.68
CA ARG A 77 -14.32 28.72 -9.09
C ARG A 77 -13.26 29.61 -9.72
N VAL A 78 -12.10 29.04 -10.05
CA VAL A 78 -11.14 29.69 -10.93
C VAL A 78 -11.51 29.26 -12.34
N SER A 79 -12.06 30.17 -13.14
CA SER A 79 -12.20 29.99 -14.58
C SER A 79 -10.81 30.09 -15.22
N ALA A 80 -10.08 28.97 -15.20
CA ALA A 80 -8.91 28.81 -16.05
C ALA A 80 -9.37 28.42 -17.44
N GLN A 81 -8.71 28.94 -18.47
CA GLN A 81 -8.87 28.47 -19.84
C GLN A 81 -8.62 26.96 -19.87
N ILE A 82 -9.67 26.20 -20.16
CA ILE A 82 -9.61 24.75 -20.19
C ILE A 82 -9.09 24.39 -21.57
N ASP A 83 -7.88 23.83 -21.64
CA ASP A 83 -7.47 23.08 -22.82
C ASP A 83 -8.47 21.93 -22.98
N VAL A 84 -9.37 22.06 -23.95
CA VAL A 84 -10.42 21.06 -24.19
C VAL A 84 -9.80 19.91 -24.97
N ILE A 85 -9.77 18.72 -24.37
CA ILE A 85 -9.43 17.48 -25.06
C ILE A 85 -10.69 17.01 -25.79
N PRO A 86 -10.66 16.79 -27.12
CA PRO A 86 -11.77 16.19 -27.85
C PRO A 86 -12.18 14.84 -27.24
N GLU A 87 -13.49 14.56 -27.23
CA GLU A 87 -14.05 13.38 -26.56
C GLU A 87 -13.49 12.07 -27.13
N ASP A 88 -13.36 11.96 -28.45
CA ASP A 88 -12.79 10.81 -29.14
C ASP A 88 -11.33 10.55 -28.74
N VAL A 89 -10.54 11.61 -28.58
CA VAL A 89 -9.16 11.54 -28.10
C VAL A 89 -9.12 11.07 -26.66
N ALA A 90 -9.99 11.61 -25.79
CA ALA A 90 -10.07 11.21 -24.39
C ALA A 90 -10.46 9.73 -24.24
N VAL A 91 -11.49 9.28 -24.96
CA VAL A 91 -11.95 7.89 -24.96
C VAL A 91 -10.82 6.95 -25.39
N LYS A 92 -10.13 7.27 -26.48
CA LYS A 92 -9.02 6.44 -26.98
C LYS A 92 -7.89 6.31 -25.95
N ILE A 93 -7.50 7.41 -25.28
CA ILE A 93 -6.47 7.41 -24.24
C ILE A 93 -6.92 6.58 -23.02
N LEU A 94 -8.17 6.73 -22.60
CA LEU A 94 -8.72 6.01 -21.45
C LEU A 94 -8.81 4.49 -21.72
N CYS A 95 -9.23 4.10 -22.92
CA CYS A 95 -9.27 2.70 -23.35
C CYS A 95 -7.88 2.06 -23.42
N GLN A 96 -6.83 2.85 -23.66
CA GLN A 96 -5.44 2.39 -23.70
C GLN A 96 -4.75 2.43 -22.32
N SER A 97 -5.45 2.86 -21.26
CA SER A 97 -4.85 2.97 -19.94
C SER A 97 -4.42 1.61 -19.38
N SER A 98 -3.21 1.55 -18.81
CA SER A 98 -2.68 0.35 -18.15
C SER A 98 -3.26 0.11 -16.76
N PHE A 99 -4.30 0.86 -16.36
CA PHE A 99 -4.75 0.95 -14.97
C PHE A 99 -5.08 -0.42 -14.37
N VAL A 100 -5.81 -1.26 -15.10
CA VAL A 100 -6.16 -2.61 -14.63
C VAL A 100 -4.92 -3.46 -14.40
N GLY A 101 -3.96 -3.44 -15.34
CA GLY A 101 -2.70 -4.18 -15.19
C GLY A 101 -1.82 -3.64 -14.06
N ASP A 102 -1.85 -2.33 -13.82
CA ASP A 102 -1.15 -1.70 -12.71
C ASP A 102 -1.73 -2.09 -11.35
N ILE A 103 -3.07 -2.17 -11.26
CA ILE A 103 -3.77 -2.64 -10.06
C ILE A 103 -3.49 -4.12 -9.82
N GLN A 104 -3.57 -4.98 -10.83
CA GLN A 104 -3.26 -6.40 -10.70
C GLN A 104 -1.84 -6.61 -10.17
N ARG A 105 -0.85 -5.90 -10.73
CA ARG A 105 0.54 -5.94 -10.27
C ARG A 105 0.65 -5.52 -8.80
N GLU A 106 -0.04 -4.45 -8.43
CA GLU A 106 -0.02 -3.91 -7.07
C GLU A 106 -0.67 -4.87 -6.06
N SER A 107 -1.78 -5.51 -6.44
CA SER A 107 -2.44 -6.55 -5.63
C SER A 107 -1.53 -7.74 -5.38
N ILE A 108 -0.83 -8.24 -6.41
CA ILE A 108 0.13 -9.35 -6.28
C ILE A 108 1.28 -8.97 -5.34
N LEU A 109 1.83 -7.76 -5.49
CA LEU A 109 2.92 -7.29 -4.63
C LEU A 109 2.51 -7.24 -3.15
N ARG A 110 1.30 -6.75 -2.86
CA ARG A 110 0.79 -6.73 -1.48
C ARG A 110 0.58 -8.11 -0.92
N PHE A 111 -0.04 -8.99 -1.69
CA PHE A 111 -0.26 -10.35 -1.25
C PHE A 111 1.08 -11.00 -0.88
N ASN A 112 2.10 -10.86 -1.74
CA ASN A 112 3.44 -11.36 -1.44
C ASN A 112 4.05 -10.73 -0.18
N ASP A 113 3.90 -9.42 0.05
CA ASP A 113 4.42 -8.74 1.25
C ASP A 113 3.74 -9.25 2.53
N ILE A 114 2.42 -9.48 2.50
CA ILE A 114 1.69 -10.01 3.65
C ILE A 114 2.11 -11.46 3.93
N ILE A 115 2.24 -12.31 2.90
CA ILE A 115 2.75 -13.68 3.07
C ILE A 115 4.17 -13.68 3.66
N GLN A 116 5.03 -12.75 3.24
CA GLN A 116 6.38 -12.66 3.77
C GLN A 116 6.43 -12.18 5.23
N LYS A 117 5.52 -11.31 5.64
CA LYS A 117 5.47 -10.80 7.03
C LYS A 117 4.78 -11.76 7.96
N ASP A 118 3.62 -12.25 7.55
CA ASP A 118 2.70 -12.96 8.42
C ASP A 118 2.64 -14.45 8.10
N GLY A 119 3.04 -14.91 6.92
CA GLY A 119 3.10 -16.34 6.61
C GLY A 119 4.30 -17.08 7.23
N ILE A 120 5.30 -16.37 7.77
CA ILE A 120 6.48 -17.00 8.37
C ILE A 120 6.18 -17.44 9.82
N MET A 121 6.61 -18.65 10.16
CA MET A 121 6.68 -19.12 11.55
C MET A 121 8.04 -18.82 12.17
N TYR A 122 8.02 -18.18 13.33
CA TYR A 122 9.23 -17.92 14.11
C TYR A 122 9.52 -19.06 15.10
N LYS A 123 10.77 -19.10 15.57
CA LYS A 123 11.28 -20.17 16.44
C LYS A 123 10.39 -20.37 17.67
N GLU A 124 9.98 -19.30 18.31
CA GLU A 124 9.18 -19.31 19.54
C GLU A 124 7.82 -20.00 19.30
N GLN A 125 7.21 -19.71 18.15
CA GLN A 125 5.92 -20.31 17.75
C GLN A 125 6.10 -21.81 17.43
N ILE A 126 7.21 -22.17 16.79
CA ILE A 126 7.55 -23.56 16.52
C ILE A 126 7.78 -24.32 17.83
N GLU A 127 8.52 -23.75 18.78
CA GLU A 127 8.81 -24.35 20.08
C GLU A 127 7.54 -24.56 20.92
N GLU A 128 6.58 -23.64 20.86
CA GLU A 128 5.26 -23.79 21.49
C GLU A 128 4.50 -24.99 20.90
N ILE A 129 4.39 -25.06 19.57
CA ILE A 129 3.74 -26.17 18.86
C ILE A 129 4.42 -27.51 19.17
N LEU A 130 5.75 -27.51 19.22
CA LEU A 130 6.53 -28.70 19.54
C LEU A 130 6.34 -29.12 20.99
N SER A 131 6.25 -28.18 21.93
CA SER A 131 6.05 -28.47 23.36
C SER A 131 4.71 -29.14 23.64
N GLU A 132 3.65 -28.76 22.91
CA GLU A 132 2.35 -29.44 22.93
C GLU A 132 2.48 -30.92 22.51
N MET A 133 3.37 -31.23 21.56
CA MET A 133 3.54 -32.57 20.96
C MET A 133 4.54 -33.46 21.73
N ILE A 134 5.63 -32.88 22.22
CA ILE A 134 6.81 -33.55 22.80
C ILE A 134 6.55 -34.00 24.25
N SER A 135 5.59 -33.41 24.93
CA SER A 135 5.30 -33.69 26.36
C SER A 135 4.95 -35.16 26.68
N ILE A 136 4.82 -36.04 25.68
CA ILE A 136 4.29 -37.41 25.84
C ILE A 136 5.34 -38.52 25.56
N LYS A 137 6.48 -38.27 24.90
CA LYS A 137 7.40 -39.35 24.47
C LYS A 137 8.87 -39.17 24.88
N GLN A 138 9.49 -40.25 25.39
CA GLN A 138 10.93 -40.31 25.71
C GLN A 138 11.84 -40.58 24.49
N ASN A 139 11.30 -41.15 23.40
CA ASN A 139 12.04 -41.43 22.16
C ASN A 139 11.21 -40.99 20.94
N TYR A 140 11.89 -40.40 19.95
CA TYR A 140 11.27 -39.89 18.72
C TYR A 140 11.74 -40.67 17.49
N SER A 141 10.80 -41.02 16.62
CA SER A 141 11.08 -41.61 15.32
C SER A 141 11.13 -40.54 14.22
N LEU A 142 11.67 -40.90 13.05
CA LEU A 142 11.60 -40.04 11.84
C LEU A 142 10.15 -39.68 11.49
N SER A 143 9.20 -40.61 11.70
CA SER A 143 7.78 -40.36 11.44
C SER A 143 7.20 -39.27 12.36
N ASP A 144 7.65 -39.20 13.61
CA ASP A 144 7.21 -38.15 14.54
C ASP A 144 7.73 -36.77 14.07
N VAL A 145 8.98 -36.70 13.61
CA VAL A 145 9.57 -35.45 13.05
C VAL A 145 8.82 -34.99 11.81
N VAL A 146 8.55 -35.91 10.87
CA VAL A 146 7.78 -35.60 9.65
C VAL A 146 6.38 -35.09 10.00
N TYR A 147 5.72 -35.71 10.98
CA TYR A 147 4.40 -35.27 11.45
C TYR A 147 4.45 -33.85 12.03
N CYS A 148 5.44 -33.52 12.85
CA CYS A 148 5.62 -32.16 13.36
C CYS A 148 5.79 -31.13 12.23
N CYS A 149 6.60 -31.44 11.21
CA CYS A 149 6.74 -30.58 10.03
C CYS A 149 5.40 -30.37 9.31
N MET A 150 4.59 -31.42 9.15
CA MET A 150 3.29 -31.31 8.51
C MET A 150 2.34 -30.39 9.30
N ILE A 151 2.32 -30.49 10.62
CA ILE A 151 1.47 -29.64 11.48
C ILE A 151 1.90 -28.16 11.40
N ILE A 152 3.21 -27.90 11.43
CA ILE A 152 3.75 -26.55 11.24
C ILE A 152 3.32 -25.97 9.88
N ASN A 153 3.41 -26.78 8.82
CA ASN A 153 2.95 -26.37 7.49
C ASN A 153 1.44 -26.10 7.47
N GLN A 154 0.62 -26.94 8.11
CA GLN A 154 -0.83 -26.73 8.18
C GLN A 154 -1.18 -25.45 8.95
N LYS A 155 -0.60 -25.23 10.13
CA LYS A 155 -0.81 -23.98 10.88
C LYS A 155 -0.33 -22.74 10.09
N THR A 156 0.67 -22.90 9.22
CA THR A 156 1.13 -21.84 8.33
C THR A 156 0.08 -21.53 7.27
N LEU A 157 -0.52 -22.56 6.67
CA LEU A 157 -1.64 -22.42 5.73
C LEU A 157 -2.86 -21.78 6.40
N ASP A 158 -3.24 -22.21 7.61
CA ASP A 158 -4.35 -21.62 8.36
C ASP A 158 -4.16 -20.10 8.59
N LYS A 159 -2.90 -19.68 8.82
CA LYS A 159 -2.56 -18.26 8.99
C LYS A 159 -2.69 -17.49 7.67
N ILE A 160 -2.30 -18.11 6.56
CA ILE A 160 -2.45 -17.55 5.21
C ILE A 160 -3.93 -17.44 4.83
N ASP A 161 -4.75 -18.43 5.15
CA ASP A 161 -6.18 -18.40 4.85
C ASP A 161 -6.89 -17.28 5.62
N LYS A 162 -6.56 -17.08 6.90
CA LYS A 162 -7.05 -15.92 7.68
C LYS A 162 -6.65 -14.57 7.07
N ILE A 163 -5.41 -14.47 6.57
CA ILE A 163 -4.94 -13.27 5.88
C ILE A 163 -5.80 -12.96 4.64
N ILE A 164 -6.23 -13.99 3.91
CA ILE A 164 -7.10 -13.82 2.74
C ILE A 164 -8.50 -13.38 3.16
N GLU A 165 -9.04 -13.89 4.26
CA GLU A 165 -10.35 -13.52 4.80
C GLU A 165 -10.42 -12.07 5.30
N ASP A 166 -9.31 -11.55 5.83
CA ASP A 166 -9.20 -10.20 6.39
C ASP A 166 -8.87 -9.10 5.34
N ALA A 167 -8.55 -9.47 4.10
CA ALA A 167 -8.06 -8.58 3.02
C ALA A 167 -9.16 -8.02 2.11
#